data_AF-A0A7J4RH55-F1
#
_entry.id   AF-A0A7J4RH55-F1
#
_cell.length_a   1.000
_cell.length_b   1.000
_cell.length_c   1.000
_cell.angle_alpha   90.00
_cell.angle_beta   90.00
_cell.angle_gamma   90.00
#
_symmetry.space_group_name_H-M   'P 1'
#
loop_
_entity.id
_entity.type
_entity.pdbx_description
1 polymer ?
#
loop_
_entity_poly.entity_id
_entity_poly.type
_entity_poly.pdbx_seq_one_letter_code
_entity_poly.pdbx_strand_id
1 'polypeptide(L)'
;MARKKKNKIVVNLDLPKDDSTMTKLYGILFVSILLGMSTAVVWVTNSGFIPTSNGEPMFTNVACGIITGDNEAFNGNSKPTYAQNESCSLLQDSPDVVSWNDEPWEDIILTGKNFDVPGVDPLATGGEVVVQPLTLTCEAEASGPVSYTVAIRDRYGDIVSPSFTGNTGLTTDECLIEIESIDPGTRYELVVQSNTENEPLDQFTFTMEIEYYDGIPANMNNKSLWIGPEVSIGPLGIHPTIFLNFFGLMFFFFLWPASFYWERVENKKNEIEEKFPDFLRDLAEYWKGGLSMTVAVQTLATSEYGALNDEVKKMSDQLSWGIKFSDVILQFAERVGTPLVKRAISLISEADRAGGKISDILVTAANDSREIKFLEGERKRAIGSYIAVIWTSYFVFLGVIVVLSTVFIPAIANSNSSDDGGGGQNIGNMKIRNVDPLFFLTIFYYGVTMQAIGNGCMAGLMATGRFSAGFKHSGMMILVALVVFNVIAFSPNLIGITAPPGVNPSVGTFMPAPLNLGG
;
A
#
# COMPACT_ATOMS: atom_id res chain seq x y z
N MET A 1 66.34 -29.42 -44.97
CA MET A 1 64.99 -29.48 -44.35
C MET A 1 64.94 -28.53 -43.17
N ALA A 2 64.32 -27.35 -43.34
CA ALA A 2 64.11 -26.39 -42.25
C ALA A 2 62.75 -26.66 -41.59
N ARG A 3 62.75 -26.93 -40.29
CA ARG A 3 61.55 -27.25 -39.48
C ARG A 3 60.85 -25.93 -39.10
N LYS A 4 59.72 -25.61 -39.76
CA LYS A 4 58.89 -24.44 -39.43
C LYS A 4 58.40 -24.53 -37.97
N LYS A 5 58.72 -23.50 -37.16
CA LYS A 5 58.14 -23.27 -35.84
C LYS A 5 56.62 -23.08 -35.99
N LYS A 6 55.82 -23.91 -35.33
CA LYS A 6 54.37 -23.74 -35.23
C LYS A 6 54.09 -22.53 -34.34
N ASN A 7 53.50 -21.48 -34.91
CA ASN A 7 52.93 -20.38 -34.14
C ASN A 7 51.77 -20.95 -33.31
N LYS A 8 51.89 -20.85 -31.98
CA LYS A 8 50.85 -21.26 -31.04
C LYS A 8 49.75 -20.19 -31.14
N ILE A 9 48.63 -20.53 -31.77
CA ILE A 9 47.44 -19.69 -31.78
C ILE A 9 46.90 -19.74 -30.34
N VAL A 10 47.06 -18.63 -29.61
CA VAL A 10 46.42 -18.45 -28.31
C VAL A 10 44.97 -18.08 -28.62
N VAL A 11 44.08 -19.06 -28.52
CA VAL A 11 42.64 -18.83 -28.59
C VAL A 11 42.24 -18.25 -27.23
N ASN A 12 42.07 -16.93 -27.16
CA ASN A 12 41.35 -16.30 -26.06
C ASN A 12 39.88 -16.73 -26.21
N LEU A 13 39.53 -17.82 -25.53
CA LEU A 13 38.14 -18.15 -25.26
C LEU A 13 37.67 -17.06 -24.28
N ASP A 14 37.01 -16.02 -24.81
CA ASP A 14 36.09 -15.18 -24.03
C ASP A 14 34.92 -16.09 -23.60
N LEU A 15 35.21 -16.97 -22.63
CA LEU A 15 34.16 -17.52 -21.80
C LEU A 15 33.48 -16.29 -21.18
N PRO A 16 32.15 -16.12 -21.32
CA PRO A 16 31.45 -15.03 -20.66
C PRO A 16 31.82 -15.12 -19.19
N LYS A 17 32.63 -14.15 -18.74
CA LYS A 17 32.99 -13.98 -17.34
C LYS A 17 31.67 -14.02 -16.60
N ASP A 18 31.53 -14.95 -15.66
CA ASP A 18 30.30 -15.21 -14.91
C ASP A 18 29.95 -13.94 -14.12
N ASP A 19 29.33 -12.97 -14.78
CA ASP A 19 29.03 -11.68 -14.22
C ASP A 19 27.80 -11.87 -13.34
N SER A 20 28.07 -12.29 -12.11
CA SER A 20 27.07 -12.46 -11.07
C SER A 20 26.14 -11.24 -10.94
N THR A 21 26.61 -10.06 -11.35
CA THR A 21 25.83 -8.82 -11.40
C THR A 21 24.70 -8.89 -12.43
N MET A 22 25.00 -9.34 -13.65
CA MET A 22 24.04 -9.46 -14.76
C MET A 22 23.10 -10.63 -14.54
N THR A 23 23.60 -11.76 -14.03
CA THR A 23 22.75 -12.92 -13.68
C THR A 23 21.73 -12.56 -12.59
N LYS A 24 22.15 -11.82 -11.55
CA LYS A 24 21.23 -11.28 -10.52
C LYS A 24 20.24 -10.29 -11.10
N LEU A 25 20.67 -9.40 -12.00
CA LEU A 25 19.77 -8.46 -12.66
C LEU A 25 18.69 -9.18 -13.47
N TYR A 26 19.04 -10.20 -14.26
CA TYR A 26 18.07 -10.99 -15.01
C TYR A 26 17.11 -11.76 -14.09
N GLY A 27 17.61 -12.30 -12.98
CA GLY A 27 16.76 -12.91 -11.96
C GLY A 27 15.75 -11.93 -11.36
N ILE A 28 16.20 -10.72 -10.99
CA ILE A 28 15.32 -9.66 -10.47
C ILE A 28 14.30 -9.23 -11.52
N LEU A 29 14.72 -9.03 -12.77
CA LEU A 29 13.84 -8.68 -13.88
C LEU A 29 12.77 -9.74 -14.12
N PHE A 30 13.15 -11.03 -14.11
CA PHE A 30 12.21 -12.12 -14.28
C PHE A 30 11.13 -12.13 -13.19
N VAL A 31 11.52 -12.04 -11.92
CA VAL A 31 10.58 -11.99 -10.79
C VAL A 31 9.71 -10.73 -10.85
N SER A 32 10.31 -9.58 -11.16
CA SER A 32 9.62 -8.29 -11.28
C SER A 32 8.56 -8.31 -12.38
N ILE A 33 8.88 -8.91 -13.53
CA ILE A 33 7.96 -9.05 -14.66
C ILE A 33 6.82 -10.00 -14.29
N LEU A 34 7.12 -11.12 -13.64
CA LEU A 34 6.10 -12.07 -13.20
C LEU A 34 5.12 -11.39 -12.23
N LEU A 35 5.63 -10.71 -11.20
CA LEU A 35 4.79 -9.98 -10.24
C LEU A 35 3.98 -8.86 -10.91
N GLY A 36 4.60 -8.07 -11.79
CA GLY A 36 3.92 -7.03 -12.54
C GLY A 36 2.78 -7.59 -13.39
N MET A 37 3.01 -8.69 -14.11
CA MET A 37 1.97 -9.36 -14.90
C MET A 37 0.86 -9.94 -14.02
N SER A 38 1.19 -10.56 -12.88
CA SER A 38 0.17 -11.05 -11.95
C SER A 38 -0.72 -9.93 -11.42
N THR A 39 -0.14 -8.80 -11.00
CA THR A 39 -0.92 -7.63 -10.57
C THR A 39 -1.73 -7.01 -11.70
N ALA A 40 -1.22 -7.04 -12.94
CA ALA A 40 -1.96 -6.60 -14.11
C ALA A 40 -3.19 -7.47 -14.37
N VAL A 41 -3.06 -8.79 -14.23
CA VAL A 41 -4.19 -9.72 -14.35
C VAL A 41 -5.24 -9.41 -13.30
N VAL A 42 -4.86 -9.27 -12.03
CA VAL A 42 -5.80 -8.95 -10.94
C VAL A 42 -6.50 -7.60 -11.18
N TRP A 43 -5.76 -6.59 -11.64
CA TRP A 43 -6.34 -5.31 -12.00
C TRP A 43 -7.37 -5.44 -13.13
N VAL A 44 -6.99 -6.10 -14.23
CA VAL A 44 -7.87 -6.28 -15.41
C VAL A 44 -9.14 -7.06 -15.05
N THR A 45 -9.01 -8.15 -14.28
CA THR A 45 -10.15 -9.02 -13.92
C THR A 45 -11.09 -8.41 -12.89
N ASN A 46 -10.64 -7.43 -12.10
CA ASN A 46 -11.46 -6.71 -11.14
C ASN A 46 -11.97 -5.36 -11.65
N SER A 47 -11.34 -4.82 -12.68
CA SER A 47 -11.78 -3.60 -13.33
C SER A 47 -12.97 -3.85 -14.28
N GLY A 48 -13.76 -2.81 -14.53
CA GLY A 48 -14.81 -2.86 -15.56
C GLY A 48 -14.30 -2.94 -17.01
N PHE A 49 -13.00 -3.19 -17.26
CA PHE A 49 -12.45 -3.36 -18.61
C PHE A 49 -12.92 -4.66 -19.28
N ILE A 50 -13.10 -5.73 -18.49
CA ILE A 50 -13.67 -6.98 -18.96
C ILE A 50 -15.05 -7.14 -18.30
N PRO A 51 -16.13 -6.67 -18.94
CA PRO A 51 -17.46 -6.82 -18.37
C PRO A 51 -17.88 -8.28 -18.40
N THR A 52 -18.48 -8.72 -17.30
CA THR A 52 -19.11 -10.03 -17.14
C THR A 52 -20.62 -9.89 -17.35
N SER A 53 -21.29 -11.01 -17.66
CA SER A 53 -22.75 -11.07 -17.85
C SER A 53 -23.53 -10.80 -16.58
N ASN A 54 -23.02 -11.25 -15.42
CA ASN A 54 -23.64 -11.04 -14.12
C ASN A 54 -23.35 -9.65 -13.52
N GLY A 55 -22.36 -8.91 -14.05
CA GLY A 55 -21.99 -7.58 -13.58
C GLY A 55 -21.06 -7.56 -12.37
N GLU A 56 -20.55 -8.72 -11.93
CA GLU A 56 -19.51 -8.83 -10.91
C GLU A 56 -18.12 -9.01 -11.52
N PRO A 57 -17.03 -8.65 -10.82
CA PRO A 57 -15.66 -8.91 -11.24
C PRO A 57 -15.44 -10.34 -11.73
N MET A 58 -14.73 -10.48 -12.84
CA MET A 58 -14.30 -11.81 -13.31
C MET A 58 -13.47 -12.53 -12.26
N PHE A 59 -12.70 -11.80 -11.46
CA PHE A 59 -11.94 -12.35 -10.35
C PHE A 59 -12.83 -13.05 -9.31
N THR A 60 -13.87 -12.38 -8.81
CA THR A 60 -14.77 -12.95 -7.80
C THR A 60 -15.53 -14.15 -8.38
N ASN A 61 -16.01 -14.04 -9.62
CA ASN A 61 -16.72 -15.12 -10.30
C ASN A 61 -15.88 -16.39 -10.43
N VAL A 62 -14.63 -16.25 -10.89
CA VAL A 62 -13.72 -17.38 -11.09
C VAL A 62 -13.23 -17.92 -9.75
N ALA A 63 -12.87 -17.05 -8.81
CA ALA A 63 -12.39 -17.48 -7.50
C ALA A 63 -13.48 -18.25 -6.74
N CYS A 64 -14.69 -17.71 -6.65
CA CYS A 64 -15.79 -18.37 -5.96
C CYS A 64 -16.31 -19.61 -6.69
N GLY A 65 -16.34 -19.63 -8.03
CA GLY A 65 -16.65 -20.84 -8.78
C GLY A 65 -15.67 -21.99 -8.51
N ILE A 66 -14.38 -21.68 -8.31
CA ILE A 66 -13.37 -22.67 -7.92
C ILE A 66 -13.51 -23.09 -6.45
N ILE A 67 -13.73 -22.15 -5.54
CA ILE A 67 -13.82 -22.40 -4.08
C ILE A 67 -15.05 -23.26 -3.75
N THR A 68 -16.20 -22.95 -4.34
CA THR A 68 -17.48 -23.62 -4.07
C THR A 68 -17.68 -24.87 -4.94
N GLY A 69 -16.99 -24.94 -6.08
CA GLY A 69 -17.24 -25.95 -7.12
C GLY A 69 -18.49 -25.66 -7.96
N ASP A 70 -19.20 -24.55 -7.73
CA ASP A 70 -20.41 -24.15 -8.45
C ASP A 70 -20.11 -23.04 -9.47
N ASN A 71 -19.62 -23.43 -10.64
CA ASN A 71 -19.32 -22.45 -11.69
C ASN A 71 -20.57 -21.82 -12.31
N GLU A 72 -21.73 -22.47 -12.25
CA GLU A 72 -22.96 -21.95 -12.86
C GLU A 72 -23.55 -20.80 -12.04
N ALA A 73 -23.47 -20.89 -10.70
CA ALA A 73 -23.86 -19.81 -9.80
C ALA A 73 -23.10 -18.50 -10.08
N PHE A 74 -21.77 -18.58 -10.23
CA PHE A 74 -20.91 -17.40 -10.32
C PHE A 74 -20.57 -16.94 -11.73
N ASN A 75 -20.59 -17.82 -12.74
CA ASN A 75 -20.32 -17.45 -14.15
C ASN A 75 -21.59 -17.38 -15.01
N GLY A 76 -22.76 -17.37 -14.38
CA GLY A 76 -24.06 -17.27 -15.04
C GLY A 76 -24.37 -15.89 -15.62
N ASN A 77 -25.61 -15.74 -16.09
CA ASN A 77 -26.14 -14.46 -16.62
C ASN A 77 -26.81 -13.59 -15.56
N SER A 78 -26.97 -14.11 -14.34
CA SER A 78 -27.57 -13.43 -13.20
C SER A 78 -26.53 -13.21 -12.11
N LYS A 79 -26.72 -12.19 -11.29
CA LYS A 79 -25.95 -12.00 -10.06
C LYS A 79 -26.17 -13.19 -9.12
N PRO A 80 -25.13 -13.65 -8.41
CA PRO A 80 -25.29 -14.64 -7.35
C PRO A 80 -26.28 -14.16 -6.28
N THR A 81 -27.02 -15.09 -5.70
CA THR A 81 -27.87 -14.79 -4.54
C THR A 81 -27.03 -14.65 -3.27
N TYR A 82 -27.60 -14.06 -2.22
CA TYR A 82 -26.95 -13.95 -0.91
C TYR A 82 -26.45 -15.31 -0.40
N ALA A 83 -27.30 -16.35 -0.45
CA ALA A 83 -26.92 -17.73 -0.09
C ALA A 83 -25.70 -18.26 -0.87
N GLN A 84 -25.61 -17.92 -2.17
CA GLN A 84 -24.47 -18.33 -3.00
C GLN A 84 -23.21 -17.57 -2.58
N ASN A 85 -23.28 -16.27 -2.32
CA ASN A 85 -22.16 -15.48 -1.82
C ASN A 85 -21.64 -16.00 -0.48
N GLU A 86 -22.53 -16.33 0.46
CA GLU A 86 -22.19 -16.91 1.77
C GLU A 86 -21.46 -18.26 1.67
N SER A 87 -21.75 -19.04 0.62
CA SER A 87 -21.03 -20.30 0.37
C SER A 87 -19.57 -20.10 -0.03
N CYS A 88 -19.20 -18.90 -0.50
CA CYS A 88 -17.84 -18.54 -0.86
C CYS A 88 -17.16 -17.80 0.29
N SER A 89 -16.11 -18.38 0.87
CA SER A 89 -15.33 -17.76 1.96
C SER A 89 -14.73 -16.38 1.65
N LEU A 90 -14.72 -15.96 0.38
CA LEU A 90 -14.22 -14.66 -0.06
C LEU A 90 -15.31 -13.57 -0.04
N LEU A 91 -16.57 -13.97 -0.16
CA LEU A 91 -17.73 -13.09 -0.33
C LEU A 91 -18.72 -13.19 0.84
N GLN A 92 -18.31 -13.78 1.95
CA GLN A 92 -19.09 -13.78 3.18
C GLN A 92 -19.30 -12.35 3.66
N ASP A 93 -20.52 -12.05 4.07
CA ASP A 93 -20.89 -10.82 4.72
C ASP A 93 -20.29 -10.78 6.14
N SER A 94 -19.95 -9.59 6.62
CA SER A 94 -19.40 -9.37 7.95
C SER A 94 -20.18 -8.27 8.64
N PRO A 95 -20.56 -8.45 9.91
CA PRO A 95 -21.40 -7.45 10.58
C PRO A 95 -20.62 -6.18 10.89
N ASP A 96 -21.26 -5.04 10.68
CA ASP A 96 -20.87 -3.76 11.28
C ASP A 96 -21.52 -3.62 12.66
N VAL A 97 -20.81 -3.02 13.63
CA VAL A 97 -21.39 -2.79 14.96
C VAL A 97 -22.06 -1.42 15.01
N VAL A 98 -23.38 -1.42 15.17
CA VAL A 98 -24.17 -0.20 15.42
C VAL A 98 -24.38 -0.06 16.92
N SER A 99 -23.79 0.97 17.53
CA SER A 99 -23.97 1.27 18.94
C SER A 99 -24.95 2.41 19.18
N TRP A 100 -25.76 2.28 20.22
CA TRP A 100 -26.62 3.31 20.75
C TRP A 100 -26.36 3.50 22.25
N ASN A 101 -25.82 4.68 22.55
CA ASN A 101 -25.60 5.17 23.91
C ASN A 101 -26.37 6.48 24.04
N ASP A 102 -27.13 6.62 25.12
CA ASP A 102 -27.98 7.79 25.38
C ASP A 102 -27.48 8.56 26.60
N GLU A 103 -28.00 9.77 26.80
CA GLU A 103 -27.83 10.47 28.07
C GLU A 103 -28.45 9.65 29.21
N PRO A 104 -27.90 9.68 30.44
CA PRO A 104 -28.46 8.94 31.56
C PRO A 104 -29.92 9.29 31.78
N TRP A 105 -30.77 8.28 31.95
CA TRP A 105 -32.18 8.49 32.28
C TRP A 105 -32.29 8.71 33.79
N GLU A 106 -33.05 9.72 34.20
CA GLU A 106 -33.22 10.11 35.61
C GLU A 106 -34.66 9.85 36.08
N ASP A 107 -34.85 9.67 37.39
CA ASP A 107 -36.15 9.55 38.07
C ASP A 107 -37.08 8.47 37.43
N ILE A 108 -36.58 7.25 37.30
CA ILE A 108 -37.25 6.19 36.53
C ILE A 108 -38.16 5.35 37.42
N ILE A 109 -39.48 5.47 37.21
CA ILE A 109 -40.47 4.52 37.72
C ILE A 109 -40.86 3.53 36.63
N LEU A 110 -41.20 4.04 35.45
CA LEU A 110 -41.51 3.27 34.27
C LEU A 110 -41.24 4.16 33.05
N THR A 111 -40.13 3.89 32.38
CA THR A 111 -39.64 4.72 31.28
C THR A 111 -39.31 3.83 30.10
N GLY A 112 -39.69 4.28 28.91
CA GLY A 112 -39.41 3.61 27.65
C GLY A 112 -38.90 4.57 26.60
N LYS A 113 -38.15 4.05 25.63
CA LYS A 113 -37.69 4.82 24.47
C LYS A 113 -37.74 3.96 23.22
N ASN A 114 -38.22 4.53 22.13
CA ASN A 114 -38.35 3.80 20.87
C ASN A 114 -37.04 3.87 20.09
N PHE A 115 -36.75 2.79 19.37
CA PHE A 115 -35.60 2.69 18.50
C PHE A 115 -35.94 1.81 17.28
N ASP A 116 -35.17 1.95 16.21
CA ASP A 116 -35.31 1.16 15.00
C ASP A 116 -34.14 0.19 14.91
N VAL A 117 -34.44 -1.08 14.57
CA VAL A 117 -33.41 -2.11 14.35
C VAL A 117 -33.10 -2.11 12.85
N PRO A 118 -31.90 -1.67 12.44
CA PRO A 118 -31.50 -1.78 11.05
C PRO A 118 -31.21 -3.23 10.68
N GLY A 119 -31.37 -3.59 9.42
CA GLY A 119 -30.95 -4.89 8.89
C GLY A 119 -31.31 -5.03 7.42
N VAL A 120 -30.92 -6.16 6.84
CA VAL A 120 -31.20 -6.48 5.44
C VAL A 120 -32.64 -6.96 5.26
N ASP A 121 -33.31 -6.50 4.20
CA ASP A 121 -34.67 -6.94 3.89
C ASP A 121 -34.66 -8.44 3.48
N PRO A 122 -35.59 -9.28 3.99
CA PRO A 122 -35.65 -10.70 3.63
C PRO A 122 -35.79 -10.98 2.13
N LEU A 123 -36.31 -10.04 1.34
CA LEU A 123 -36.36 -10.15 -0.12
C LEU A 123 -34.98 -9.99 -0.77
N ALA A 124 -34.11 -9.17 -0.18
CA ALA A 124 -32.75 -8.96 -0.67
C ALA A 124 -31.85 -10.18 -0.41
N THR A 125 -32.08 -10.90 0.69
CA THR A 125 -31.38 -12.16 1.01
C THR A 125 -31.94 -13.37 0.26
N GLY A 126 -33.05 -13.21 -0.47
CA GLY A 126 -33.73 -14.32 -1.14
C GLY A 126 -34.47 -15.26 -0.20
N GLY A 127 -34.81 -14.79 1.00
CA GLY A 127 -35.50 -15.56 2.03
C GLY A 127 -34.59 -16.32 3.01
N GLU A 128 -33.27 -16.15 2.90
CA GLU A 128 -32.32 -16.64 3.90
C GLU A 128 -32.42 -15.81 5.19
N VAL A 129 -32.42 -16.50 6.33
CA VAL A 129 -32.47 -15.87 7.65
C VAL A 129 -31.07 -15.44 8.05
N VAL A 130 -30.86 -14.13 8.17
CA VAL A 130 -29.61 -13.55 8.68
C VAL A 130 -29.74 -13.37 10.17
N VAL A 131 -28.86 -14.03 10.92
CA VAL A 131 -28.82 -13.95 12.38
C VAL A 131 -28.21 -12.61 12.76
N GLN A 132 -28.93 -11.83 13.55
CA GLN A 132 -28.54 -10.47 13.90
C GLN A 132 -28.46 -10.29 15.43
N PRO A 133 -27.31 -10.56 16.05
CA PRO A 133 -27.16 -10.46 17.50
C PRO A 133 -27.35 -9.02 18.02
N LEU A 134 -28.00 -8.90 19.18
CA LEU A 134 -28.13 -7.65 19.92
C LEU A 134 -27.65 -7.87 21.36
N THR A 135 -26.73 -7.01 21.79
CA THR A 135 -26.23 -6.98 23.17
C THR A 135 -26.61 -5.66 23.82
N LEU A 136 -27.25 -5.72 24.98
CA LEU A 136 -27.53 -4.55 25.81
C LEU A 136 -26.82 -4.73 27.15
N THR A 137 -25.92 -3.79 27.44
CA THR A 137 -25.30 -3.64 28.76
C THR A 137 -25.93 -2.44 29.46
N CYS A 138 -26.22 -2.58 30.75
CA CYS A 138 -26.83 -1.48 31.50
C CYS A 138 -26.33 -1.37 32.94
N GLU A 139 -26.52 -0.20 33.53
CA GLU A 139 -26.18 0.09 34.92
C GLU A 139 -27.29 0.97 35.51
N ALA A 140 -27.75 0.63 36.71
CA ALA A 140 -28.84 1.30 37.40
C ALA A 140 -28.40 1.70 38.81
N GLU A 141 -28.64 2.95 39.19
CA GLU A 141 -28.32 3.50 40.50
C GLU A 141 -29.58 3.96 41.21
N ALA A 142 -29.62 3.75 42.53
CA ALA A 142 -30.68 4.26 43.41
C ALA A 142 -30.14 4.49 44.83
N SER A 143 -30.75 5.43 45.54
CA SER A 143 -30.41 5.79 46.93
C SER A 143 -30.64 4.65 47.94
N GLY A 144 -31.41 3.62 47.56
CA GLY A 144 -31.69 2.41 48.34
C GLY A 144 -31.75 1.15 47.44
N PRO A 145 -31.92 -0.04 48.05
CA PRO A 145 -32.02 -1.29 47.30
C PRO A 145 -33.36 -1.40 46.56
N VAL A 146 -33.36 -1.06 45.27
CA VAL A 146 -34.54 -1.07 44.39
C VAL A 146 -34.42 -2.23 43.41
N SER A 147 -35.43 -3.11 43.38
CA SER A 147 -35.54 -4.10 42.31
C SER A 147 -36.05 -3.45 41.03
N TYR A 148 -35.45 -3.77 39.89
CA TYR A 148 -35.81 -3.22 38.58
C TYR A 148 -35.80 -4.29 37.49
N THR A 149 -36.50 -3.99 36.39
CA THR A 149 -36.57 -4.84 35.20
C THR A 149 -36.22 -4.03 33.96
N VAL A 150 -35.40 -4.61 33.08
CA VAL A 150 -35.08 -4.07 31.76
C VAL A 150 -35.51 -5.09 30.70
N ALA A 151 -36.25 -4.63 29.71
CA ALA A 151 -36.75 -5.47 28.64
C ALA A 151 -36.81 -4.71 27.31
N ILE A 152 -36.60 -5.43 26.21
CA ILE A 152 -36.86 -4.93 24.87
C ILE A 152 -38.22 -5.45 24.43
N ARG A 153 -39.05 -4.59 23.84
CA ARG A 153 -40.34 -4.95 23.25
C ARG A 153 -40.34 -4.73 21.76
N ASP A 154 -41.07 -5.58 21.07
CA ASP A 154 -41.37 -5.39 19.66
C ASP A 154 -42.45 -4.32 19.44
N ARG A 155 -42.76 -4.04 18.16
CA ARG A 155 -43.78 -3.06 17.77
C ARG A 155 -45.22 -3.42 18.21
N TYR A 156 -45.45 -4.66 18.64
CA TYR A 156 -46.74 -5.13 19.12
C TYR A 156 -46.84 -5.07 20.66
N GLY A 157 -45.73 -4.76 21.34
CA GLY A 157 -45.64 -4.67 22.79
C GLY A 157 -45.27 -6.00 23.45
N ASP A 158 -44.90 -7.02 22.68
CA ASP A 158 -44.45 -8.32 23.19
C ASP A 158 -42.97 -8.24 23.59
N ILE A 159 -42.60 -8.91 24.70
CA ILE A 159 -41.22 -8.90 25.19
C ILE A 159 -40.35 -9.79 24.30
N VAL A 160 -39.30 -9.20 23.71
CA VAL A 160 -38.24 -9.94 23.03
C VAL A 160 -37.35 -10.55 24.10
N SER A 161 -37.36 -11.87 24.18
CA SER A 161 -36.60 -12.60 25.22
C SER A 161 -35.10 -12.62 24.90
N PRO A 162 -34.21 -12.53 25.91
CA PRO A 162 -34.49 -12.48 27.36
C PRO A 162 -34.73 -11.06 27.90
N SER A 163 -35.34 -10.97 29.10
CA SER A 163 -35.40 -9.73 29.90
C SER A 163 -34.55 -9.88 31.15
N PHE A 164 -34.03 -8.76 31.68
CA PHE A 164 -33.19 -8.76 32.87
C PHE A 164 -33.96 -8.21 34.08
N THR A 165 -33.80 -8.85 35.24
CA THR A 165 -34.33 -8.36 36.51
C THR A 165 -33.20 -8.35 37.54
N GLY A 166 -32.92 -7.19 38.12
CA GLY A 166 -31.83 -6.98 39.08
C GLY A 166 -32.26 -6.19 40.32
N ASN A 167 -31.30 -5.93 41.21
CA ASN A 167 -31.47 -5.09 42.39
C ASN A 167 -30.23 -4.21 42.63
N THR A 168 -30.43 -2.90 42.72
CA THR A 168 -29.36 -1.90 42.93
C THR A 168 -28.60 -2.05 44.25
N GLY A 169 -29.16 -2.79 45.22
CA GLY A 169 -28.51 -3.08 46.51
C GLY A 169 -27.44 -4.18 46.47
N LEU A 170 -27.26 -4.86 45.33
CA LEU A 170 -26.30 -5.95 45.15
C LEU A 170 -25.12 -5.46 44.31
N THR A 171 -23.88 -5.65 44.80
CA THR A 171 -22.65 -5.27 44.06
C THR A 171 -22.28 -6.25 42.94
N THR A 172 -23.15 -7.21 42.61
CA THR A 172 -22.87 -8.33 41.69
C THR A 172 -23.85 -8.42 40.52
N ASP A 173 -24.85 -7.54 40.44
CA ASP A 173 -25.83 -7.55 39.36
C ASP A 173 -25.27 -6.77 38.16
N GLU A 174 -24.61 -7.48 37.24
CA GLU A 174 -24.25 -6.93 35.93
C GLU A 174 -25.45 -7.10 34.99
N CYS A 175 -26.07 -5.99 34.59
CA CYS A 175 -27.16 -6.04 33.63
C CYS A 175 -26.61 -6.28 32.22
N LEU A 176 -26.85 -7.50 31.72
CA LEU A 176 -26.49 -7.96 30.39
C LEU A 176 -27.68 -8.70 29.78
N ILE A 177 -28.14 -8.23 28.62
CA ILE A 177 -29.16 -8.90 27.80
C ILE A 177 -28.52 -9.22 26.44
N GLU A 178 -28.42 -10.50 26.12
CA GLU A 178 -27.94 -11.00 24.83
C GLU A 178 -29.11 -11.65 24.09
N ILE A 179 -29.48 -11.09 22.94
CA ILE A 179 -30.48 -11.63 22.02
C ILE A 179 -29.74 -12.23 20.83
N GLU A 180 -29.97 -13.52 20.58
CA GLU A 180 -29.29 -14.27 19.50
C GLU A 180 -29.59 -13.70 18.11
N SER A 181 -30.83 -13.28 17.87
CA SER A 181 -31.22 -12.64 16.61
C SER A 181 -32.41 -11.71 16.83
N ILE A 182 -32.33 -10.49 16.28
CA ILE A 182 -33.44 -9.54 16.23
C ILE A 182 -33.82 -9.23 14.78
N ASP A 183 -35.12 -9.27 14.46
CA ASP A 183 -35.58 -8.99 13.11
C ASP A 183 -35.50 -7.48 12.79
N PRO A 184 -35.12 -7.08 11.57
CA PRO A 184 -35.12 -5.69 11.16
C PRO A 184 -36.53 -5.13 11.21
N GLY A 185 -36.67 -3.93 11.79
CA GLY A 185 -37.98 -3.35 12.02
C GLY A 185 -37.93 -1.97 12.64
N THR A 186 -39.07 -1.32 12.66
CA THR A 186 -39.23 0.01 13.25
C THR A 186 -40.04 -0.07 14.54
N ARG A 187 -39.78 0.86 15.46
CA ARG A 187 -40.50 1.02 16.73
C ARG A 187 -40.36 -0.14 17.71
N TYR A 188 -39.15 -0.64 17.90
CA TYR A 188 -38.83 -1.40 19.10
C TYR A 188 -38.80 -0.48 20.32
N GLU A 189 -39.11 -0.99 21.50
CA GLU A 189 -39.13 -0.21 22.73
C GLU A 189 -38.10 -0.77 23.72
N LEU A 190 -37.15 0.05 24.18
CA LEU A 190 -36.36 -0.27 25.37
C LEU A 190 -37.15 0.21 26.58
N VAL A 191 -37.53 -0.69 27.49
CA VAL A 191 -38.36 -0.40 28.65
C VAL A 191 -37.61 -0.73 29.94
N VAL A 192 -37.60 0.23 30.86
CA VAL A 192 -37.04 0.10 32.21
C VAL A 192 -38.14 0.38 33.23
N GLN A 193 -38.28 -0.50 34.20
CA GLN A 193 -39.31 -0.41 35.24
C GLN A 193 -38.71 -0.66 36.62
N SER A 194 -39.04 0.19 37.59
CA SER A 194 -38.86 -0.14 39.00
C SER A 194 -39.96 -1.11 39.45
N ASN A 195 -39.55 -2.23 40.03
CA ASN A 195 -40.45 -3.23 40.61
C ASN A 195 -40.81 -2.90 42.06
N THR A 196 -40.18 -1.89 42.66
CA THR A 196 -40.37 -1.51 44.06
C THR A 196 -41.39 -0.36 44.14
N GLU A 197 -42.44 -0.53 44.95
CA GLU A 197 -43.54 0.42 45.00
C GLU A 197 -43.08 1.84 45.37
N ASN A 198 -43.30 2.80 44.47
CA ASN A 198 -43.00 4.23 44.64
C ASN A 198 -41.52 4.58 44.91
N GLU A 199 -40.58 3.67 44.63
CA GLU A 199 -39.15 3.96 44.68
C GLU A 199 -38.60 4.06 43.25
N PRO A 200 -38.28 5.26 42.75
CA PRO A 200 -37.67 5.42 41.43
C PRO A 200 -36.20 4.98 41.45
N LEU A 201 -35.67 4.63 40.28
CA LEU A 201 -34.23 4.60 40.06
C LEU A 201 -33.75 6.05 39.86
N ASP A 202 -32.65 6.41 40.52
CA ASP A 202 -32.08 7.76 40.43
C ASP A 202 -31.44 7.97 39.06
N GLN A 203 -30.72 6.96 38.56
CA GLN A 203 -30.02 7.02 37.27
C GLN A 203 -30.01 5.65 36.58
N PHE A 204 -30.18 5.65 35.25
CA PHE A 204 -29.97 4.48 34.39
C PHE A 204 -29.13 4.83 33.18
N THR A 205 -28.07 4.06 32.96
CA THR A 205 -27.19 4.16 31.80
C THR A 205 -27.20 2.84 31.05
N PHE A 206 -27.08 2.90 29.73
CA PHE A 206 -27.02 1.70 28.91
C PHE A 206 -26.15 1.91 27.67
N THR A 207 -25.67 0.79 27.15
CA THR A 207 -24.99 0.69 25.86
C THR A 207 -25.60 -0.48 25.12
N MET A 208 -26.28 -0.17 24.02
CA MET A 208 -26.87 -1.16 23.12
C MET A 208 -25.98 -1.29 21.89
N GLU A 209 -25.56 -2.51 21.58
CA GLU A 209 -24.79 -2.85 20.40
C GLU A 209 -25.57 -3.86 19.56
N ILE A 210 -25.76 -3.52 18.28
CA ILE A 210 -26.47 -4.34 17.31
C ILE A 210 -25.47 -4.67 16.22
N GLU A 211 -25.22 -5.96 15.97
CA GLU A 211 -24.49 -6.39 14.78
C GLU A 211 -25.41 -6.17 13.56
N TYR A 212 -24.97 -5.44 12.55
CA TYR A 212 -25.75 -5.05 11.38
C TYR A 212 -25.16 -5.66 10.12
N TYR A 213 -26.00 -6.38 9.37
CA TYR A 213 -25.68 -6.91 8.05
C TYR A 213 -26.40 -6.10 6.98
N ASP A 214 -25.67 -5.63 5.98
CA ASP A 214 -26.22 -4.83 4.88
C ASP A 214 -26.55 -5.66 3.63
N GLY A 215 -26.18 -6.95 3.62
CA GLY A 215 -26.39 -7.87 2.52
C GLY A 215 -25.39 -7.73 1.37
N ILE A 216 -24.32 -6.94 1.56
CA ILE A 216 -23.23 -6.76 0.62
C ILE A 216 -22.01 -7.53 1.15
N PRO A 217 -21.37 -8.38 0.34
CA PRO A 217 -20.15 -9.07 0.76
C PRO A 217 -19.08 -8.14 1.34
N ALA A 218 -18.46 -8.53 2.46
CA ALA A 218 -17.51 -7.71 3.21
C ALA A 218 -16.34 -7.15 2.38
N ASN A 219 -15.92 -7.90 1.36
CA ASN A 219 -14.80 -7.52 0.48
C ASN A 219 -15.23 -6.77 -0.78
N MET A 220 -16.50 -6.37 -0.89
CA MET A 220 -17.08 -5.69 -2.05
C MET A 220 -17.72 -4.36 -1.67
N ASN A 221 -17.82 -3.45 -2.65
CA ASN A 221 -18.61 -2.24 -2.48
C ASN A 221 -20.06 -2.44 -2.96
N ASN A 222 -20.90 -1.41 -2.76
CA ASN A 222 -22.29 -1.38 -3.21
C ASN A 222 -22.51 -1.51 -4.74
N LYS A 223 -21.44 -1.53 -5.55
CA LYS A 223 -21.47 -1.78 -7.00
C LYS A 223 -20.93 -3.15 -7.37
N SER A 224 -20.79 -4.02 -6.38
CA SER A 224 -20.22 -5.35 -6.54
C SER A 224 -18.75 -5.31 -7.04
N LEU A 225 -17.94 -4.31 -6.68
CA LEU A 225 -16.52 -4.24 -7.03
C LEU A 225 -15.62 -4.66 -5.87
N TRP A 226 -14.51 -5.33 -6.17
CA TRP A 226 -13.55 -5.83 -5.19
C TRP A 226 -12.77 -4.72 -4.47
N ILE A 227 -12.96 -4.61 -3.15
CA ILE A 227 -12.16 -3.77 -2.26
C ILE A 227 -11.11 -4.63 -1.53
N GLY A 228 -11.47 -5.88 -1.21
CA GLY A 228 -10.66 -6.78 -0.39
C GLY A 228 -10.65 -6.41 1.10
N PRO A 229 -9.96 -7.22 1.92
CA PRO A 229 -10.09 -7.16 3.37
C PRO A 229 -9.63 -5.82 3.94
N GLU A 230 -10.39 -5.34 4.94
CA GLU A 230 -10.00 -4.19 5.73
C GLU A 230 -8.81 -4.55 6.64
N VAL A 231 -7.83 -3.66 6.70
CA VAL A 231 -6.72 -3.72 7.64
C VAL A 231 -6.76 -2.47 8.50
N SER A 232 -7.12 -2.61 9.77
CA SER A 232 -7.19 -1.50 10.71
C SER A 232 -5.79 -1.18 11.26
N ILE A 233 -5.26 0.00 10.93
CA ILE A 233 -4.02 0.55 11.49
C ILE A 233 -4.40 1.63 12.51
N GLY A 234 -4.67 1.19 13.75
CA GLY A 234 -5.16 2.10 14.80
C GLY A 234 -6.55 2.63 14.46
N PRO A 235 -6.77 3.96 14.39
CA PRO A 235 -8.07 4.54 14.04
C PRO A 235 -8.37 4.55 12.53
N LEU A 236 -7.43 4.09 11.68
CA LEU A 236 -7.58 4.12 10.22
C LEU A 236 -7.82 2.71 9.67
N GLY A 237 -9.03 2.45 9.16
CA GLY A 237 -9.33 1.30 8.31
C GLY A 237 -8.81 1.53 6.90
N ILE A 238 -7.86 0.71 6.43
CA ILE A 238 -7.34 0.79 5.06
C ILE A 238 -7.62 -0.50 4.29
N HIS A 239 -7.89 -0.37 3.00
CA HIS A 239 -8.05 -1.52 2.09
C HIS A 239 -6.87 -1.60 1.11
N PRO A 240 -5.72 -2.16 1.53
CA PRO A 240 -4.52 -2.18 0.70
C PRO A 240 -4.69 -3.00 -0.59
N THR A 241 -5.65 -3.92 -0.61
CA THR A 241 -5.93 -4.82 -1.74
C THR A 241 -7.08 -4.34 -2.63
N ILE A 242 -7.47 -3.07 -2.56
CA ILE A 242 -8.46 -2.53 -3.49
C ILE A 242 -7.97 -2.68 -4.94
N PHE A 243 -8.89 -3.03 -5.84
CA PHE A 243 -8.54 -3.31 -7.24
C PHE A 243 -7.74 -2.17 -7.91
N LEU A 244 -7.99 -0.92 -7.50
CA LEU A 244 -7.29 0.27 -7.97
C LEU A 244 -5.79 0.22 -7.67
N ASN A 245 -5.38 -0.24 -6.49
CA ASN A 245 -3.96 -0.30 -6.10
C ASN A 245 -3.15 -1.19 -7.04
N PHE A 246 -3.75 -2.26 -7.58
CA PHE A 246 -3.07 -3.17 -8.50
C PHE A 246 -2.58 -2.48 -9.78
N PHE A 247 -3.22 -1.39 -10.23
CA PHE A 247 -2.72 -0.59 -11.35
C PHE A 247 -1.37 0.08 -11.03
N GLY A 248 -1.25 0.67 -9.84
CA GLY A 248 0.01 1.27 -9.37
C GLY A 248 1.07 0.22 -9.10
N LEU A 249 0.68 -0.88 -8.44
CA LEU A 249 1.58 -2.01 -8.13
C LEU A 249 2.15 -2.65 -9.40
N MET A 250 1.37 -2.78 -10.47
CA MET A 250 1.84 -3.27 -11.78
C MET A 250 3.06 -2.49 -12.26
N PHE A 251 2.97 -1.15 -12.31
CA PHE A 251 4.09 -0.33 -12.75
C PHE A 251 5.22 -0.27 -11.72
N PHE A 252 4.90 -0.30 -10.44
CA PHE A 252 5.90 -0.36 -9.38
C PHE A 252 6.78 -1.60 -9.53
N PHE A 253 6.18 -2.80 -9.64
CA PHE A 253 6.94 -4.04 -9.79
C PHE A 253 7.72 -4.08 -11.10
N PHE A 254 7.19 -3.57 -12.22
CA PHE A 254 7.96 -3.53 -13.47
C PHE A 254 9.18 -2.61 -13.42
N LEU A 255 9.09 -1.46 -12.74
CA LEU A 255 10.10 -0.39 -12.86
C LEU A 255 11.08 -0.35 -11.69
N TRP A 256 10.58 -0.46 -10.46
CA TRP A 256 11.35 -0.13 -9.25
C TRP A 256 12.46 -1.12 -8.88
N PRO A 257 12.21 -2.45 -8.75
CA PRO A 257 13.20 -3.38 -8.20
C PRO A 257 14.47 -3.49 -9.04
N ALA A 258 14.32 -3.57 -10.38
CA ALA A 258 15.44 -3.64 -11.30
C ALA A 258 16.27 -2.35 -11.30
N SER A 259 15.59 -1.19 -11.27
CA SER A 259 16.27 0.12 -11.22
C SER A 259 17.04 0.31 -9.92
N PHE A 260 16.44 -0.05 -8.77
CA PHE A 260 17.07 0.03 -7.46
C PHE A 260 18.32 -0.85 -7.36
N TYR A 261 18.25 -2.08 -7.87
CA TYR A 261 19.43 -2.96 -7.90
C TYR A 261 20.56 -2.39 -8.77
N TRP A 262 20.22 -1.90 -9.97
CA TRP A 262 21.22 -1.32 -10.88
C TRP A 262 21.90 -0.09 -10.27
N GLU A 263 21.14 0.76 -9.58
CA GLU A 263 21.70 1.91 -8.86
C GLU A 263 22.66 1.49 -7.75
N ARG A 264 22.34 0.41 -7.00
CA ARG A 264 23.25 -0.10 -5.97
C ARG A 264 24.57 -0.60 -6.56
N VAL A 265 24.52 -1.22 -7.74
CA VAL A 265 25.72 -1.64 -8.49
C VAL A 265 26.53 -0.43 -8.94
N GLU A 266 25.86 0.60 -9.46
CA GLU A 266 26.52 1.81 -9.94
C GLU A 266 27.14 2.62 -8.80
N ASN A 267 26.48 2.71 -7.64
CA ASN A 267 27.01 3.37 -6.46
C ASN A 267 28.30 2.70 -5.96
N LYS A 268 28.36 1.37 -5.95
CA LYS A 268 29.59 0.64 -5.61
C LYS A 268 30.74 0.94 -6.57
N LYS A 269 30.46 1.08 -7.87
CA LYS A 269 31.49 1.48 -8.85
C LYS A 269 31.97 2.89 -8.59
N ASN A 270 31.04 3.81 -8.31
CA ASN A 270 31.36 5.20 -8.01
C ASN A 270 32.23 5.34 -6.74
N GLU A 271 31.97 4.56 -5.69
CA GLU A 271 32.79 4.54 -4.47
C GLU A 271 34.25 4.15 -4.75
N ILE A 272 34.47 3.21 -5.67
CA ILE A 272 35.81 2.79 -6.12
C ILE A 272 36.46 3.90 -6.95
N GLU A 273 35.75 4.46 -7.93
CA GLU A 273 36.28 5.51 -8.80
C GLU A 273 36.56 6.82 -8.06
N GLU A 274 35.88 7.11 -6.95
CA GLU A 274 36.10 8.31 -6.14
C GLU A 274 37.48 8.30 -5.45
N LYS A 275 37.96 7.12 -5.03
CA LYS A 275 39.27 6.96 -4.35
C LYS A 275 40.44 6.72 -5.30
N PHE A 276 40.14 6.37 -6.55
CA PHE A 276 41.16 6.06 -7.55
C PHE A 276 42.13 7.21 -7.88
N PRO A 277 41.70 8.49 -8.02
CA PRO A 277 42.63 9.60 -8.27
C PRO A 277 43.64 9.80 -7.13
N ASP A 278 43.20 9.62 -5.88
CA ASP A 278 44.06 9.75 -4.70
C ASP A 278 45.11 8.63 -4.67
N PHE A 279 44.70 7.39 -4.95
CA PHE A 279 45.63 6.27 -5.11
C PHE A 279 46.68 6.53 -6.19
N LEU A 280 46.30 7.03 -7.37
CA LEU A 280 47.26 7.35 -8.44
C LEU A 280 48.23 8.46 -8.04
N ARG A 281 47.75 9.48 -7.32
CA ARG A 281 48.56 10.60 -6.87
C ARG A 281 49.61 10.15 -5.86
N ASP A 282 49.20 9.39 -4.85
CA ASP A 282 50.11 8.91 -3.81
C ASP A 282 51.14 7.93 -4.41
N LEU A 283 50.74 7.10 -5.39
CA LEU A 283 51.66 6.27 -6.17
C LEU A 283 52.70 7.09 -6.93
N ALA A 284 52.29 8.20 -7.54
CA ALA A 284 53.19 9.11 -8.23
C ALA A 284 54.18 9.79 -7.26
N GLU A 285 53.70 10.20 -6.08
CA GLU A 285 54.49 10.84 -5.03
C GLU A 285 55.57 9.89 -4.47
N TYR A 286 55.21 8.64 -4.16
CA TYR A 286 56.17 7.63 -3.68
C TYR A 286 57.22 7.28 -4.73
N TRP A 287 56.81 7.14 -5.99
CA TRP A 287 57.75 6.87 -7.08
C TRP A 287 58.69 8.07 -7.30
N LYS A 288 58.18 9.31 -7.25
CA LYS A 288 59.01 10.53 -7.31
C LYS A 288 59.98 10.64 -6.12
N GLY A 289 59.60 10.10 -4.95
CA GLY A 289 60.46 9.97 -3.77
C GLY A 289 61.60 8.95 -3.90
N GLY A 290 61.69 8.23 -5.02
CA GLY A 290 62.77 7.29 -5.31
C GLY A 290 62.52 5.86 -4.82
N LEU A 291 61.31 5.54 -4.35
CA LEU A 291 60.94 4.16 -4.03
C LEU A 291 60.77 3.35 -5.32
N SER A 292 61.10 2.06 -5.28
CA SER A 292 60.73 1.15 -6.36
C SER A 292 59.22 0.99 -6.43
N MET A 293 58.68 0.66 -7.61
CA MET A 293 57.23 0.55 -7.84
C MET A 293 56.62 -0.54 -6.96
N THR A 294 57.38 -1.60 -6.72
CA THR A 294 57.01 -2.68 -5.81
C THR A 294 56.85 -2.19 -4.37
N VAL A 295 57.80 -1.40 -3.86
CA VAL A 295 57.77 -0.87 -2.49
C VAL A 295 56.74 0.25 -2.34
N ALA A 296 56.56 1.08 -3.38
CA ALA A 296 55.52 2.11 -3.42
C ALA A 296 54.12 1.49 -3.29
N VAL A 297 53.81 0.46 -4.09
CA VAL A 297 52.51 -0.24 -4.00
C VAL A 297 52.35 -1.00 -2.68
N GLN A 298 53.40 -1.61 -2.15
CA GLN A 298 53.36 -2.24 -0.81
C GLN A 298 53.05 -1.23 0.29
N THR A 299 53.62 -0.03 0.20
CA THR A 299 53.33 1.06 1.15
C THR A 299 51.88 1.50 1.02
N LEU A 300 51.39 1.70 -0.21
CA LEU A 300 50.00 2.08 -0.48
C LEU A 300 48.98 1.03 -0.06
N ALA A 301 49.33 -0.25 -0.11
CA ALA A 301 48.46 -1.34 0.34
C ALA A 301 48.20 -1.31 1.86
N THR A 302 49.01 -0.57 2.62
CA THR A 302 48.78 -0.31 4.05
C THR A 302 47.98 0.97 4.32
N SER A 303 47.74 1.81 3.30
CA SER A 303 46.96 3.05 3.39
C SER A 303 45.45 2.80 3.23
N GLU A 304 44.64 3.82 3.54
CA GLU A 304 43.17 3.76 3.45
C GLU A 304 42.60 4.37 2.15
N TYR A 305 42.16 3.51 1.23
CA TYR A 305 41.45 3.84 -0.02
C TYR A 305 40.03 3.24 -0.07
N GLY A 306 39.45 2.89 1.09
CA GLY A 306 38.08 2.41 1.19
C GLY A 306 37.80 1.18 0.32
N ALA A 307 36.84 1.29 -0.61
CA ALA A 307 36.45 0.22 -1.52
C ALA A 307 37.57 -0.28 -2.46
N LEU A 308 38.67 0.48 -2.60
CA LEU A 308 39.81 0.11 -3.43
C LEU A 308 40.85 -0.76 -2.71
N ASN A 309 40.82 -0.83 -1.37
CA ASN A 309 41.86 -1.47 -0.57
C ASN A 309 42.11 -2.94 -0.93
N ASP A 310 41.05 -3.71 -1.13
CA ASP A 310 41.17 -5.13 -1.48
C ASP A 310 41.88 -5.33 -2.83
N GLU A 311 41.62 -4.45 -3.80
CA GLU A 311 42.24 -4.52 -5.12
C GLU A 311 43.69 -4.02 -5.12
N VAL A 312 44.02 -3.01 -4.30
CA VAL A 312 45.40 -2.54 -4.08
C VAL A 312 46.22 -3.61 -3.36
N LYS A 313 45.64 -4.31 -2.37
CA LYS A 313 46.32 -5.40 -1.66
C LYS A 313 46.68 -6.56 -2.59
N LYS A 314 45.74 -7.00 -3.44
CA LYS A 314 46.01 -8.01 -4.49
C LYS A 314 47.13 -7.57 -5.43
N MET A 315 47.16 -6.28 -5.78
CA MET A 315 48.20 -5.71 -6.62
C MET A 315 49.58 -5.78 -5.94
N SER A 316 49.65 -5.46 -4.65
CA SER A 316 50.86 -5.62 -3.83
C SER A 316 51.35 -7.07 -3.77
N ASP A 317 50.44 -8.03 -3.56
CA ASP A 317 50.79 -9.46 -3.52
C ASP A 317 51.37 -9.94 -4.85
N GLN A 318 50.75 -9.56 -5.97
CA GLN A 318 51.23 -9.89 -7.32
C GLN A 318 52.64 -9.33 -7.60
N LEU A 319 52.90 -8.08 -7.19
CA LEU A 319 54.23 -7.47 -7.31
C LEU A 319 55.26 -8.14 -6.39
N SER A 320 54.85 -8.59 -5.19
CA SER A 320 55.72 -9.31 -4.26
C SER A 320 56.22 -10.65 -4.82
N TRP A 321 55.43 -11.27 -5.72
CA TRP A 321 55.78 -12.50 -6.42
C TRP A 321 56.63 -12.28 -7.69
N GLY A 322 57.07 -11.04 -7.94
CA GLY A 322 57.96 -10.70 -9.06
C GLY A 322 57.26 -10.55 -10.41
N ILE A 323 55.92 -10.42 -10.44
CA ILE A 323 55.18 -10.13 -11.67
C ILE A 323 55.48 -8.67 -12.10
N LYS A 324 55.62 -8.44 -13.41
CA LYS A 324 55.91 -7.10 -13.94
C LYS A 324 54.76 -6.13 -13.64
N PHE A 325 55.11 -4.91 -13.26
CA PHE A 325 54.14 -3.85 -12.98
C PHE A 325 53.18 -3.57 -14.14
N SER A 326 53.68 -3.56 -15.38
CA SER A 326 52.87 -3.40 -16.60
C SER A 326 51.71 -4.39 -16.66
N ASP A 327 51.96 -5.65 -16.29
CA ASP A 327 50.97 -6.73 -16.37
C ASP A 327 50.02 -6.67 -15.18
N VAL A 328 50.54 -6.34 -14.00
CA VAL A 328 49.77 -6.23 -12.76
C VAL A 328 48.77 -5.07 -12.83
N ILE A 329 49.18 -3.92 -13.34
CA ILE A 329 48.30 -2.75 -13.40
C ILE A 329 47.18 -2.91 -14.44
N LEU A 330 47.46 -3.58 -15.57
CA LEU A 330 46.44 -3.98 -16.54
C LEU A 330 45.43 -4.98 -15.94
N GLN A 331 45.91 -5.99 -15.21
CA GLN A 331 45.03 -6.91 -14.49
C GLN A 331 44.19 -6.19 -13.42
N PHE A 332 44.77 -5.22 -12.72
CA PHE A 332 44.03 -4.37 -11.78
C PHE A 332 42.90 -3.60 -12.49
N ALA A 333 43.16 -3.00 -13.65
CA ALA A 333 42.14 -2.30 -14.44
C ALA A 333 41.02 -3.25 -14.92
N GLU A 334 41.35 -4.49 -15.28
CA GLU A 334 40.37 -5.50 -15.66
C GLU A 334 39.52 -6.01 -14.48
N ARG A 335 40.11 -6.09 -13.28
CA ARG A 335 39.39 -6.49 -12.05
C ARG A 335 38.44 -5.40 -11.58
N VAL A 336 38.91 -4.15 -11.52
CA VAL A 336 38.09 -2.99 -11.15
C VAL A 336 37.01 -2.74 -12.20
N GLY A 337 37.35 -2.90 -13.49
CA GLY A 337 36.37 -3.02 -14.56
C GLY A 337 35.69 -1.73 -14.99
N THR A 338 35.99 -0.59 -14.35
CA THR A 338 35.33 0.69 -14.65
C THR A 338 35.97 1.47 -15.82
N PRO A 339 35.20 2.26 -16.58
CA PRO A 339 35.73 3.01 -17.72
C PRO A 339 36.83 4.01 -17.36
N LEU A 340 36.69 4.72 -16.23
CA LEU A 340 37.67 5.72 -15.77
C LEU A 340 39.02 5.07 -15.44
N VAL A 341 39.00 3.97 -14.67
CA VAL A 341 40.21 3.25 -14.28
C VAL A 341 40.90 2.64 -15.51
N LYS A 342 40.14 1.98 -16.39
CA LYS A 342 40.69 1.41 -17.63
C LYS A 342 41.40 2.45 -18.48
N ARG A 343 40.76 3.61 -18.70
CA ARG A 343 41.34 4.70 -19.48
C ARG A 343 42.63 5.23 -18.85
N ALA A 344 42.63 5.50 -17.55
CA ALA A 344 43.82 6.00 -16.85
C ALA A 344 44.97 4.99 -16.88
N ILE A 345 44.69 3.71 -16.61
CA ILE A 345 45.71 2.66 -16.63
C ILE A 345 46.26 2.41 -18.04
N SER A 346 45.43 2.43 -19.08
CA SER A 346 45.91 2.30 -20.46
C SER A 346 46.88 3.42 -20.85
N LEU A 347 46.62 4.66 -20.41
CA LEU A 347 47.53 5.79 -20.60
C LEU A 347 48.88 5.56 -19.90
N ILE A 348 48.84 5.09 -18.65
CA ILE A 348 50.05 4.78 -17.87
C ILE A 348 50.85 3.65 -18.53
N SER A 349 50.19 2.58 -18.96
CA SER A 349 50.85 1.41 -19.57
C SER A 349 51.49 1.74 -20.93
N GLU A 350 50.84 2.52 -21.79
CA GLU A 350 51.39 2.88 -23.09
C GLU A 350 52.60 3.81 -22.92
N ALA A 351 52.55 4.69 -21.92
CA ALA A 351 53.62 5.63 -21.64
C ALA A 351 54.84 4.99 -20.95
N ASP A 352 54.63 3.97 -20.11
CA ASP A 352 55.70 3.08 -19.61
C ASP A 352 56.39 2.35 -20.77
N ARG A 353 55.61 1.80 -21.72
CA ARG A 353 56.16 1.11 -22.90
C ARG A 353 56.96 2.05 -23.83
N ALA A 354 56.59 3.34 -23.87
CA ALA A 354 57.28 4.37 -24.64
C ALA A 354 58.54 4.94 -23.95
N GLY A 355 58.84 4.51 -22.73
CA GLY A 355 60.03 4.98 -21.99
C GLY A 355 59.92 6.42 -21.47
N GLY A 356 58.70 6.91 -21.27
CA GLY A 356 58.45 8.25 -20.72
C GLY A 356 58.76 8.35 -19.22
N LYS A 357 58.77 9.58 -18.68
CA LYS A 357 58.88 9.83 -17.23
C LYS A 357 57.59 9.38 -16.53
N ILE A 358 57.52 8.12 -16.10
CA ILE A 358 56.32 7.52 -15.50
C ILE A 358 55.75 8.31 -14.31
N SER A 359 56.60 9.01 -13.54
CA SER A 359 56.19 9.94 -12.49
C SER A 359 55.24 11.02 -13.00
N ASP A 360 55.59 11.66 -14.11
CA ASP A 360 54.87 12.81 -14.64
C ASP A 360 53.56 12.36 -15.28
N ILE A 361 53.56 11.14 -15.86
CA ILE A 361 52.36 10.52 -16.41
C ILE A 361 51.37 10.12 -15.31
N LEU A 362 51.85 9.53 -14.21
CA LEU A 362 51.00 9.16 -13.07
C LEU A 362 50.34 10.39 -12.44
N VAL A 363 51.10 11.48 -12.24
CA VAL A 363 50.54 12.76 -11.76
C VAL A 363 49.51 13.30 -12.74
N THR A 364 49.79 13.26 -14.04
CA THR A 364 48.86 13.73 -15.07
C THR A 364 47.57 12.90 -15.07
N ALA A 365 47.66 11.58 -14.98
CA ALA A 365 46.50 10.68 -14.91
C ALA A 365 45.68 10.86 -13.63
N ALA A 366 46.35 11.12 -12.49
CA ALA A 366 45.69 11.43 -11.22
C ALA A 366 44.91 12.76 -11.30
N ASN A 367 45.52 13.80 -11.87
CA ASN A 367 44.87 15.10 -12.06
C ASN A 367 43.70 15.01 -13.06
N ASP A 368 43.86 14.31 -14.19
CA ASP A 368 42.78 14.07 -15.16
C ASP A 368 41.60 13.32 -14.50
N SER A 369 41.90 12.25 -13.76
CA SER A 369 40.86 11.48 -13.05
C SER A 369 40.14 12.30 -11.99
N ARG A 370 40.86 13.16 -11.26
CA ARG A 370 40.30 14.08 -10.26
C ARG A 370 39.44 15.16 -10.91
N GLU A 371 39.87 15.73 -12.03
CA GLU A 371 39.12 16.72 -12.80
C GLU A 371 37.82 16.11 -13.34
N ILE A 372 37.86 14.88 -13.88
CA ILE A 372 36.66 14.15 -14.31
C ILE A 372 35.67 14.00 -13.15
N LYS A 373 36.13 13.57 -11.97
CA LYS A 373 35.25 13.42 -10.79
C LYS A 373 34.70 14.75 -10.29
N PHE A 374 35.50 15.83 -10.36
CA PHE A 374 35.04 17.17 -10.04
C PHE A 374 33.91 17.62 -10.98
N LEU A 375 34.10 17.45 -12.30
CA LEU A 375 33.09 17.77 -13.32
C LEU A 375 31.82 16.91 -13.18
N GLU A 376 31.95 15.62 -12.88
CA GLU A 376 30.81 14.75 -12.58
C GLU A 376 30.03 15.23 -11.34
N GLY A 377 30.74 15.65 -10.29
CA GLY A 377 30.16 16.23 -9.08
C GLY A 377 29.41 17.53 -9.36
N GLU A 378 29.98 18.43 -10.15
CA GLU A 378 29.35 19.67 -10.57
C GLU A 378 28.10 19.41 -11.41
N ARG A 379 28.19 18.49 -12.39
CA ARG A 379 27.05 18.05 -13.20
C ARG A 379 25.94 17.45 -12.33
N LYS A 380 26.28 16.59 -11.35
CA LYS A 380 25.31 15.97 -10.45
C LYS A 380 24.59 17.02 -9.59
N ARG A 381 25.30 18.04 -9.10
CA ARG A 381 24.70 19.15 -8.34
C ARG A 381 23.79 20.01 -9.21
N ALA A 382 24.23 20.38 -10.41
CA ALA A 382 23.43 21.14 -11.35
C ALA A 382 22.13 20.40 -11.71
N ILE A 383 22.23 19.11 -12.07
CA ILE A 383 21.06 18.29 -12.43
C ILE A 383 20.17 17.99 -11.22
N GLY A 384 20.75 17.85 -10.03
CA GLY A 384 19.99 17.62 -8.80
C GLY A 384 18.90 18.67 -8.55
N SER A 385 19.18 19.94 -8.87
CA SER A 385 18.18 21.01 -8.76
C SER A 385 16.98 20.83 -9.70
N TYR A 386 17.21 20.40 -10.95
CA TYR A 386 16.13 20.11 -11.90
C TYR A 386 15.28 18.91 -11.48
N ILE A 387 15.91 17.86 -10.93
CA ILE A 387 15.17 16.72 -10.38
C ILE A 387 14.27 17.18 -9.23
N ALA A 388 14.75 18.05 -8.33
CA ALA A 388 13.94 18.58 -7.24
C ALA A 388 12.70 19.36 -7.73
N VAL A 389 12.82 20.11 -8.84
CA VAL A 389 11.67 20.80 -9.47
C VAL A 389 10.63 19.80 -9.99
N ILE A 390 11.06 18.71 -10.62
CA ILE A 390 10.15 17.65 -11.10
C ILE A 390 9.39 17.01 -9.93
N TRP A 391 10.10 16.72 -8.83
CA TRP A 391 9.48 16.20 -7.61
C TRP A 391 8.47 17.18 -7.01
N THR A 392 8.83 18.46 -6.95
CA THR A 392 7.94 19.51 -6.45
C THR A 392 6.67 19.61 -7.30
N SER A 393 6.81 19.62 -8.63
CA SER A 393 5.68 19.64 -9.57
C SER A 393 4.75 18.44 -9.38
N TYR A 394 5.32 17.25 -9.19
CA TYR A 394 4.56 16.04 -8.90
C TYR A 394 3.77 16.16 -7.58
N PHE A 395 4.39 16.64 -6.50
CA PHE A 395 3.70 16.83 -5.22
C PHE A 395 2.61 17.89 -5.28
N VAL A 396 2.82 18.98 -6.04
CA VAL A 396 1.76 19.99 -6.25
C VAL A 396 0.57 19.37 -6.96
N PHE A 397 0.80 18.60 -8.05
CA PHE A 397 -0.27 17.91 -8.74
C PHE A 397 -1.00 16.91 -7.83
N LEU A 398 -0.25 16.08 -7.10
CA LEU A 398 -0.80 15.13 -6.13
C LEU A 398 -1.66 15.84 -5.09
N GLY A 399 -1.19 16.97 -4.54
CA GLY A 399 -1.93 17.77 -3.56
C GLY A 399 -3.26 18.31 -4.13
N VAL A 400 -3.25 18.84 -5.36
CA VAL A 400 -4.48 19.30 -6.03
C VAL A 400 -5.47 18.15 -6.21
N ILE A 401 -5.00 16.98 -6.66
CA ILE A 401 -5.86 15.81 -6.84
C ILE A 401 -6.45 15.33 -5.51
N VAL A 402 -5.67 15.30 -4.44
CA VAL A 402 -6.16 14.92 -3.10
C VAL A 402 -7.25 15.88 -2.61
N VAL A 403 -7.08 17.19 -2.79
CA VAL A 403 -8.10 18.19 -2.43
C VAL A 403 -9.37 17.99 -3.27
N LEU A 404 -9.24 17.75 -4.58
CA LEU A 404 -10.38 17.44 -5.43
C LEU A 404 -11.10 16.14 -4.99
N SER A 405 -10.35 15.09 -4.67
CA SER A 405 -10.93 13.82 -4.23
C SER A 405 -11.68 13.95 -2.90
N THR A 406 -11.16 14.70 -1.94
CA THR A 406 -11.72 14.77 -0.57
C THR A 406 -12.80 15.84 -0.40
N VAL A 407 -12.76 16.93 -1.18
CA VAL A 407 -13.71 18.04 -1.03
C VAL A 407 -14.71 18.06 -2.17
N PHE A 408 -14.24 17.96 -3.40
CA PHE A 408 -15.08 18.18 -4.59
C PHE A 408 -15.96 16.97 -4.93
N ILE A 409 -15.41 15.74 -4.86
CA ILE A 409 -16.19 14.54 -5.17
C ILE A 409 -17.36 14.35 -4.17
N PRO A 410 -17.18 14.43 -2.84
CA PRO A 410 -18.30 14.32 -1.91
C PRO A 410 -19.34 15.43 -2.08
N ALA A 411 -18.92 16.66 -2.40
CA ALA A 411 -19.86 17.75 -2.65
C ALA A 411 -20.78 17.47 -3.85
N ILE A 412 -20.26 16.87 -4.93
CA ILE A 412 -21.08 16.44 -6.06
C ILE A 412 -21.96 15.24 -5.68
N ALA A 413 -21.40 14.26 -4.98
CA ALA A 413 -22.13 13.06 -4.55
C ALA A 413 -23.35 13.41 -3.70
N ASN A 414 -23.16 14.28 -2.70
CA ASN A 414 -24.21 14.73 -1.79
C ASN A 414 -25.25 15.63 -2.47
N SER A 415 -24.84 16.40 -3.49
CA SER A 415 -25.79 17.18 -4.29
C SER A 415 -26.72 16.29 -5.13
N ASN A 416 -26.26 15.10 -5.50
CA ASN A 416 -27.07 14.11 -6.22
C ASN A 416 -28.01 13.31 -5.31
N SER A 417 -27.77 13.28 -3.99
CA SER A 417 -28.53 12.48 -3.02
C SER A 417 -29.71 13.21 -2.35
N SER A 418 -29.92 14.49 -2.64
CA SER A 418 -31.12 15.22 -2.22
C SER A 418 -32.36 14.85 -3.07
N ASP A 419 -32.99 13.77 -2.62
CA ASP A 419 -34.42 13.40 -2.60
C ASP A 419 -35.29 13.31 -3.88
N ASP A 420 -36.00 12.19 -3.93
CA ASP A 420 -37.15 11.75 -4.74
C ASP A 420 -37.04 11.53 -6.27
N GLY A 421 -37.12 10.25 -6.67
CA GLY A 421 -37.50 9.81 -8.02
C GLY A 421 -36.37 9.75 -9.05
N GLY A 422 -36.13 8.55 -9.60
CA GLY A 422 -35.16 8.29 -10.67
C GLY A 422 -35.29 9.26 -11.86
N GLY A 423 -34.48 10.30 -11.86
CA GLY A 423 -34.43 11.29 -12.93
C GLY A 423 -33.45 12.39 -12.56
N GLY A 424 -32.23 12.32 -13.12
CA GLY A 424 -31.18 13.32 -12.87
C GLY A 424 -31.73 14.75 -12.91
N GLN A 425 -31.44 15.52 -11.86
CA GLN A 425 -31.95 16.87 -11.71
C GLN A 425 -31.52 17.73 -12.91
N ASN A 426 -32.50 18.37 -13.56
CA ASN A 426 -32.27 19.28 -14.66
C ASN A 426 -32.17 20.70 -14.10
N ILE A 427 -30.93 21.19 -13.93
CA ILE A 427 -30.70 22.64 -13.76
C ILE A 427 -30.62 23.23 -15.17
N GLY A 428 -31.77 23.69 -15.68
CA GLY A 428 -31.90 24.21 -17.04
C GLY A 428 -31.75 23.13 -18.13
N ASN A 429 -31.02 23.44 -19.21
CA ASN A 429 -30.80 22.53 -20.34
C ASN A 429 -29.61 21.55 -20.13
N MET A 430 -29.05 21.48 -18.92
CA MET A 430 -28.05 20.47 -18.55
C MET A 430 -28.70 19.43 -17.64
N LYS A 431 -28.79 18.19 -18.15
CA LYS A 431 -29.14 17.01 -17.37
C LYS A 431 -27.91 16.60 -16.56
N ILE A 432 -27.91 16.85 -15.25
CA ILE A 432 -26.88 16.30 -14.38
C ILE A 432 -27.14 14.78 -14.35
N ARG A 433 -26.33 14.05 -15.12
CA ARG A 433 -26.32 12.58 -15.07
C ARG A 433 -25.87 12.20 -13.67
N ASN A 434 -26.53 11.23 -13.03
CA ASN A 434 -26.04 10.63 -11.78
C ASN A 434 -24.58 10.20 -12.01
N VAL A 435 -23.61 10.92 -11.42
CA VAL A 435 -22.19 10.63 -11.65
C VAL A 435 -21.64 9.89 -10.45
N ASP A 436 -20.96 8.78 -10.76
CA ASP A 436 -20.34 7.92 -9.78
C ASP A 436 -19.06 8.56 -9.19
N PRO A 437 -18.99 8.76 -7.87
CA PRO A 437 -17.77 9.19 -7.18
C PRO A 437 -16.55 8.31 -7.49
N LEU A 438 -16.76 6.98 -7.54
CA LEU A 438 -15.69 6.00 -7.73
C LEU A 438 -15.02 6.13 -9.11
N PHE A 439 -15.79 6.50 -10.13
CA PHE A 439 -15.28 6.68 -11.49
C PHE A 439 -14.26 7.83 -11.57
N PHE A 440 -14.55 8.97 -10.96
CA PHE A 440 -13.61 10.09 -10.92
C PHE A 440 -12.37 9.76 -10.12
N LEU A 441 -12.56 9.10 -8.98
CA LEU A 441 -11.47 8.68 -8.11
C LEU A 441 -10.52 7.73 -8.85
N THR A 442 -11.07 6.78 -9.63
CA THR A 442 -10.32 5.88 -10.50
C THR A 442 -9.48 6.64 -11.54
N ILE A 443 -10.08 7.59 -12.26
CA ILE A 443 -9.37 8.38 -13.28
C ILE A 443 -8.25 9.22 -12.67
N PHE A 444 -8.51 9.86 -11.54
CA PHE A 444 -7.51 10.67 -10.85
C PHE A 444 -6.34 9.82 -10.37
N TYR A 445 -6.60 8.66 -9.79
CA TYR A 445 -5.56 7.73 -9.37
C TYR A 445 -4.70 7.22 -10.55
N TYR A 446 -5.33 6.83 -11.66
CA TYR A 446 -4.61 6.43 -12.87
C TYR A 446 -3.81 7.57 -13.48
N GLY A 447 -4.36 8.79 -13.48
CA GLY A 447 -3.68 10.00 -13.94
C GLY A 447 -2.43 10.32 -13.14
N VAL A 448 -2.50 10.28 -11.80
CA VAL A 448 -1.36 10.46 -10.90
C VAL A 448 -0.30 9.38 -11.11
N THR A 449 -0.72 8.13 -11.27
CA THR A 449 0.20 7.00 -11.52
C THR A 449 0.93 7.17 -12.85
N MET A 450 0.21 7.52 -13.92
CA MET A 450 0.81 7.77 -15.24
C MET A 450 1.75 8.97 -15.23
N GLN A 451 1.40 10.03 -14.49
CA GLN A 451 2.27 11.19 -14.33
C GLN A 451 3.54 10.85 -13.55
N ALA A 452 3.46 10.00 -12.51
CA ALA A 452 4.62 9.52 -11.77
C ALA A 452 5.61 8.78 -12.67
N ILE A 453 5.11 7.94 -13.59
CA ILE A 453 5.94 7.25 -14.58
C ILE A 453 6.64 8.27 -15.49
N GLY A 454 5.89 9.21 -16.07
CA GLY A 454 6.44 10.23 -16.97
C GLY A 454 7.48 11.13 -16.30
N ASN A 455 7.17 11.68 -15.13
CA ASN A 455 8.05 12.55 -14.36
C ASN A 455 9.31 11.82 -13.90
N GLY A 456 9.20 10.58 -13.44
CA GLY A 456 10.36 9.78 -13.04
C GLY A 456 11.28 9.44 -14.21
N CYS A 457 10.72 9.02 -15.35
CA CYS A 457 11.47 8.80 -16.59
C CYS A 457 12.22 10.06 -17.03
N MET A 458 11.55 11.22 -16.99
CA MET A 458 12.16 12.50 -17.34
C MET A 458 13.31 12.89 -16.40
N ALA A 459 13.13 12.69 -15.10
CA ALA A 459 14.18 12.92 -14.10
C ALA A 459 15.44 12.06 -14.38
N GLY A 460 15.25 10.80 -14.76
CA GLY A 460 16.35 9.90 -15.15
C GLY A 460 17.06 10.28 -16.44
N LEU A 461 16.30 10.68 -17.46
CA LEU A 461 16.83 11.15 -18.73
C LEU A 461 17.70 12.38 -18.53
N MET A 462 17.28 13.33 -17.70
CA MET A 462 18.08 14.51 -17.37
C MET A 462 19.35 14.13 -16.58
N ALA A 463 19.25 13.23 -15.60
CA ALA A 463 20.37 12.81 -14.74
C ALA A 463 21.49 12.09 -15.51
N THR A 464 21.13 11.07 -16.30
CA THR A 464 22.10 10.11 -16.86
C THR A 464 22.05 10.01 -18.38
N GLY A 465 21.07 10.65 -19.04
CA GLY A 465 20.80 10.49 -20.47
C GLY A 465 20.04 9.21 -20.84
N ARG A 466 19.65 8.38 -19.85
CA ARG A 466 18.96 7.10 -20.09
C ARG A 466 17.63 7.05 -19.33
N PHE A 467 16.57 6.61 -20.01
CA PHE A 467 15.24 6.43 -19.39
C PHE A 467 15.25 5.44 -18.22
N SER A 468 16.07 4.38 -18.32
CA SER A 468 16.15 3.32 -17.29
C SER A 468 16.60 3.81 -15.92
N ALA A 469 17.36 4.91 -15.87
CA ALA A 469 17.78 5.52 -14.60
C ALA A 469 16.64 6.28 -13.91
N GLY A 470 15.55 6.58 -14.63
CA GLY A 470 14.39 7.30 -14.13
C GLY A 470 13.37 6.40 -13.44
N PHE A 471 13.43 5.10 -13.70
CA PHE A 471 12.51 4.12 -13.13
C PHE A 471 12.53 4.07 -11.60
N LYS A 472 13.67 4.38 -10.95
CA LYS A 472 13.70 4.60 -9.50
C LYS A 472 12.79 5.77 -9.10
N HIS A 473 12.90 6.91 -9.76
CA HIS A 473 12.10 8.08 -9.42
C HIS A 473 10.62 7.80 -9.66
N SER A 474 10.28 7.12 -10.76
CA SER A 474 8.91 6.66 -11.04
C SER A 474 8.39 5.75 -9.93
N GLY A 475 9.18 4.75 -9.51
CA GLY A 475 8.80 3.81 -8.47
C GLY A 475 8.55 4.47 -7.10
N MET A 476 9.41 5.41 -6.68
CA MET A 476 9.16 6.15 -5.43
C MET A 476 7.92 7.02 -5.51
N MET A 477 7.70 7.71 -6.63
CA MET A 477 6.51 8.54 -6.81
C MET A 477 5.23 7.69 -6.79
N ILE A 478 5.23 6.52 -7.45
CA ILE A 478 4.11 5.56 -7.39
C ILE A 478 3.87 5.08 -5.96
N LEU A 479 4.93 4.76 -5.21
CA LEU A 479 4.81 4.34 -3.81
C LEU A 479 4.18 5.45 -2.96
N VAL A 480 4.60 6.70 -3.17
CA VAL A 480 3.98 7.87 -2.51
C VAL A 480 2.51 8.00 -2.89
N ALA A 481 2.14 7.86 -4.17
CA ALA A 481 0.74 7.89 -4.60
C ALA A 481 -0.09 6.81 -3.93
N LEU A 482 0.40 5.57 -3.89
CA LEU A 482 -0.26 4.43 -3.23
C LEU A 482 -0.56 4.76 -1.76
N VAL A 483 0.44 5.25 -1.02
CA VAL A 483 0.27 5.59 0.40
C VAL A 483 -0.72 6.74 0.58
N VAL A 484 -0.57 7.82 -0.20
CA VAL A 484 -1.43 9.02 -0.08
C VAL A 484 -2.89 8.69 -0.41
N PHE A 485 -3.15 7.92 -1.47
CA PHE A 485 -4.52 7.54 -1.84
C PHE A 485 -5.15 6.59 -0.82
N ASN A 486 -4.41 5.59 -0.32
CA ASN A 486 -4.96 4.67 0.69
C ASN A 486 -5.29 5.35 2.01
N VAL A 487 -4.50 6.34 2.44
CA VAL A 487 -4.71 7.01 3.73
C VAL A 487 -5.72 8.15 3.64
N ILE A 488 -5.76 8.89 2.52
CA ILE A 488 -6.53 10.15 2.45
C ILE A 488 -7.72 10.05 1.49
N ALA A 489 -7.53 9.48 0.29
CA ALA A 489 -8.54 9.56 -0.77
C ALA A 489 -9.52 8.38 -0.76
N PHE A 490 -9.07 7.19 -0.36
CA PHE A 490 -9.89 5.99 -0.21
C PHE A 490 -10.64 6.03 1.13
N SER A 491 -11.46 7.05 1.33
CA SER A 491 -12.43 7.05 2.43
C SER A 491 -13.61 6.12 2.08
N PRO A 492 -14.22 5.41 3.06
CA PRO A 492 -15.33 4.47 2.83
C PRO A 492 -16.45 5.03 1.94
N ASN A 493 -16.87 6.27 2.22
CA ASN A 493 -17.93 6.98 1.49
C ASN A 493 -17.63 7.16 -0.02
N LEU A 494 -16.36 7.30 -0.39
CA LEU A 494 -15.94 7.53 -1.78
C LEU A 494 -15.75 6.23 -2.57
N ILE A 495 -15.46 5.13 -1.88
CA ILE A 495 -15.27 3.80 -2.47
C ILE A 495 -16.63 3.12 -2.71
N GLY A 496 -17.70 3.64 -2.09
CA GLY A 496 -19.05 3.07 -2.14
C GLY A 496 -19.29 2.01 -1.07
N ILE A 497 -18.59 2.11 0.05
CA ILE A 497 -18.91 1.35 1.26
C ILE A 497 -20.11 2.04 1.91
N THR A 498 -21.14 1.25 2.18
CA THR A 498 -22.35 1.62 2.89
C THR A 498 -21.99 2.05 4.31
N ALA A 499 -22.42 3.23 4.73
CA ALA A 499 -22.22 3.65 6.11
C ALA A 499 -23.25 2.90 6.97
N PRO A 500 -22.86 2.39 8.15
CA PRO A 500 -23.78 1.71 9.04
C PRO A 500 -24.92 2.69 9.42
N PRO A 501 -26.19 2.28 9.26
CA PRO A 501 -27.33 3.09 9.67
C PRO A 501 -27.34 3.23 11.20
N GLY A 502 -27.77 4.39 11.69
CA GLY A 502 -28.01 4.57 13.13
C GLY A 502 -29.30 3.90 13.59
N VAL A 503 -29.42 3.65 14.90
CA VAL A 503 -30.59 3.04 15.55
C VAL A 503 -31.81 3.98 15.65
N ASN A 504 -31.70 5.21 15.12
CA ASN A 504 -32.76 6.23 15.02
C ASN A 504 -33.72 6.32 16.24
N PRO A 505 -33.21 6.58 17.46
CA PRO A 505 -34.03 6.59 18.66
C PRO A 505 -35.00 7.78 18.69
N SER A 506 -36.16 7.62 19.33
CA SER A 506 -37.17 8.69 19.45
C SER A 506 -36.64 9.90 20.23
N VAL A 507 -37.14 11.10 19.89
CA VAL A 507 -36.81 12.34 20.61
C VAL A 507 -37.54 12.32 21.96
N GLY A 508 -36.83 11.91 23.01
CA GLY A 508 -37.34 11.80 24.38
C GLY A 508 -37.80 10.40 24.77
N THR A 509 -38.03 10.24 26.08
CA THR A 509 -38.60 9.03 26.68
C THR A 509 -40.11 9.17 26.83
N PHE A 510 -40.81 8.05 26.99
CA PHE A 510 -42.24 7.98 27.25
C PHE A 510 -42.53 7.00 28.39
N MET A 511 -43.77 6.99 28.89
CA MET A 511 -44.23 6.03 29.89
C MET A 511 -44.94 4.87 29.17
N PRO A 512 -44.31 3.68 29.03
CA PRO A 512 -44.90 2.54 28.35
C PRO A 512 -46.00 1.88 29.19
N ALA A 513 -46.72 0.92 28.60
CA ALA A 513 -47.58 0.01 29.37
C ALA A 513 -46.71 -0.81 30.36
N PRO A 514 -47.20 -1.13 31.58
CA PRO A 514 -46.43 -1.90 32.56
C PRO A 514 -45.94 -3.25 32.00
N LEU A 515 -44.75 -3.71 32.40
CA LEU A 515 -44.26 -5.04 32.00
C LEU A 515 -45.14 -6.10 32.66
N ASN A 516 -45.86 -6.85 31.83
CA ASN A 516 -46.58 -8.04 32.29
C ASN A 516 -45.57 -9.20 32.35
N LEU A 517 -44.78 -9.21 33.42
CA LEU A 517 -43.91 -10.31 33.78
C LEU A 517 -44.83 -11.45 34.21
N GLY A 518 -45.21 -12.31 33.25
CA GLY A 518 -46.19 -13.37 33.47
C GLY A 518 -45.95 -14.11 34.79
N GLY A 519 -46.97 -14.13 35.64
CA GLY A 519 -47.05 -15.02 36.81
C GLY A 519 -47.46 -16.43 36.42
#